data_AF-A0AB73GYK7-F1
#
_entry.id   AF-A0AB73GYK7-F1
#
_cell.length_a   1.000
_cell.length_b   1.000
_cell.length_c   1.000
_cell.angle_alpha   90.00
_cell.angle_beta   90.00
_cell.angle_gamma   90.00
#
_symmetry.space_group_name_H-M   'P 1'
#
loop_
_entity.id
_entity.type
_entity.pdbx_description
1 polymer ?
#
loop_
_entity_poly.entity_id
_entity_poly.type
_entity_poly.pdbx_seq_one_letter_code
_entity_poly.pdbx_strand_id
1 'polypeptide(L)'
;MEGNEESKIPQPKQVGASSAGAPPTLPLKDPALTPFLAQSPTLQAGLSQLKRDGIGVVWGNAGGGTYIVPDKEIVIDQNAIGKGGRIAASLSHEIGHHRFAEPPDYSSKQAYVSNMLRGEAAATLSNALVRREILNNQGPDIGIAGSGNRPQQYEAIADQKMAGRITRNAALNQIAQIFKTEQPSVGPSKTYEQYYGDYYDKHIVPWKLKQGRPEPGAVSDIASSDVKQGGLGPESPLTPPKTPLLPSQPGHADHALYQQIKSGVMQLDAQHGKEWDGASQSMTASLLALAKEEGLSRVDHVVLNNLTGQLAGGEKVFVVQGALNDPAHQRAHMPTVDAVQAPENQSFDRVQAINQTQAQAREQQQALEQSQQAVTQTGPSIAR
;
A
#
# COMPACT_ATOMS: atom_id res chain seq x y z
N MET A 1 53.73 40.06 33.53
CA MET A 1 53.66 39.47 32.17
C MET A 1 54.26 38.09 32.31
N GLU A 2 53.50 37.14 32.83
CA GLU A 2 52.50 36.29 32.14
C GLU A 2 53.13 34.93 31.82
N GLY A 3 52.42 33.87 32.24
CA GLY A 3 52.53 32.52 31.68
C GLY A 3 53.35 31.52 32.50
N ASN A 4 52.69 30.74 33.37
CA ASN A 4 52.27 29.35 33.09
C ASN A 4 52.18 28.55 34.42
N GLU A 5 50.99 28.49 35.01
CA GLU A 5 50.69 27.52 36.07
C GLU A 5 49.95 26.33 35.47
N GLU A 6 50.64 25.20 35.40
CA GLU A 6 50.09 23.88 35.08
C GLU A 6 49.46 23.30 36.36
N SER A 7 48.13 23.37 36.47
CA SER A 7 47.38 22.82 37.60
C SER A 7 46.39 21.74 37.14
N LYS A 8 46.71 20.53 37.61
CA LYS A 8 45.96 19.28 37.76
C LYS A 8 44.42 19.37 37.65
N ILE A 9 43.89 18.51 36.79
CA ILE A 9 42.48 18.20 36.49
C ILE A 9 41.63 17.86 37.74
N PRO A 10 40.37 18.30 37.78
CA PRO A 10 39.25 17.47 38.24
C PRO A 10 38.32 17.14 37.05
N GLN A 11 38.12 15.84 36.80
CA GLN A 11 37.19 15.35 35.78
C GLN A 11 35.77 15.79 36.12
N PRO A 12 34.98 16.30 35.15
CA PRO A 12 33.57 16.53 35.37
C PRO A 12 32.87 15.18 35.59
N LYS A 13 32.18 15.07 36.72
CA LYS A 13 31.36 13.92 37.12
C LYS A 13 30.45 13.52 35.95
N GLN A 14 30.65 12.30 35.44
CA GLN A 14 29.66 11.65 34.61
C GLN A 14 28.34 11.59 35.37
N VAL A 15 27.37 12.40 34.93
CA VAL A 15 25.97 12.20 35.27
C VAL A 15 25.57 10.90 34.59
N GLY A 16 25.22 9.90 35.41
CA GLY A 16 25.09 8.51 35.00
C GLY A 16 24.21 8.34 33.77
N ALA A 17 24.71 7.56 32.82
CA ALA A 17 23.89 6.94 31.79
C ALA A 17 22.78 6.15 32.49
N SER A 18 21.54 6.61 32.37
CA SER A 18 20.36 5.87 32.79
C SER A 18 20.41 4.48 32.15
N SER A 19 20.26 3.45 32.99
CA SER A 19 20.21 2.04 32.63
C SER A 19 19.34 1.81 31.40
N ALA A 20 19.95 1.40 30.28
CA ALA A 20 19.23 0.96 29.10
C ALA A 20 18.54 -0.37 29.42
N GLY A 21 17.28 -0.30 29.86
CA GLY A 21 16.40 -1.46 29.89
C GLY A 21 16.17 -2.01 28.47
N ALA A 22 15.65 -3.23 28.37
CA ALA A 22 15.27 -3.82 27.08
C ALA A 22 14.33 -2.87 26.31
N PRO A 23 14.46 -2.79 24.96
CA PRO A 23 13.59 -1.95 24.16
C PRO A 23 12.12 -2.34 24.35
N PRO A 24 11.19 -1.36 24.27
CA PRO A 24 9.77 -1.62 24.45
C PRO A 24 9.27 -2.61 23.40
N THR A 25 8.50 -3.62 23.81
CA THR A 25 8.01 -4.69 22.93
C THR A 25 6.93 -4.24 21.94
N LEU A 26 6.26 -3.11 22.20
CA LEU A 26 5.25 -2.51 21.33
C LEU A 26 5.47 -1.00 21.21
N PRO A 27 5.17 -0.37 20.06
CA PRO A 27 5.28 1.09 19.90
C PRO A 27 4.49 1.89 20.94
N LEU A 28 3.27 1.44 21.27
CA LEU A 28 2.43 2.10 22.27
C LEU A 28 2.93 1.95 23.71
N LYS A 29 3.96 1.13 23.93
CA LYS A 29 4.63 0.96 25.23
C LYS A 29 5.96 1.71 25.30
N ASP A 30 6.35 2.42 24.25
CA ASP A 30 7.55 3.23 24.26
C ASP A 30 7.38 4.42 25.22
N PRO A 31 8.22 4.55 26.28
CA PRO A 31 8.09 5.64 27.23
C PRO A 31 8.26 7.01 26.57
N ALA A 32 9.05 7.12 25.50
CA ALA A 32 9.25 8.37 24.78
C ALA A 32 7.97 8.86 24.08
N LEU A 33 7.02 7.97 23.76
CA LEU A 33 5.73 8.34 23.15
C LEU A 33 4.76 8.97 24.19
N THR A 34 4.92 8.64 25.47
CA THR A 34 3.96 9.00 26.54
C THR A 34 3.61 10.50 26.60
N PRO A 35 4.57 11.44 26.53
CA PRO A 35 4.26 12.88 26.57
C PRO A 35 3.36 13.32 25.42
N PHE A 36 3.57 12.77 24.21
CA PHE A 36 2.80 13.12 23.01
C PHE A 36 1.35 12.63 23.10
N LEU A 37 1.14 11.45 23.71
CA LEU A 37 -0.21 10.93 23.95
C LEU A 37 -1.00 11.87 24.87
N ALA A 38 -0.37 12.43 25.90
CA ALA A 38 -1.02 13.36 26.83
C ALA A 38 -1.35 14.72 26.17
N GLN A 39 -0.58 15.13 25.17
CA GLN A 39 -0.66 16.45 24.54
C GLN A 39 -1.62 16.53 23.34
N SER A 40 -2.12 15.41 22.82
CA SER A 40 -2.98 15.40 21.62
C SER A 40 -4.27 14.59 21.81
N PRO A 41 -5.42 15.26 22.03
CA PRO A 41 -6.73 14.62 21.98
C PRO A 41 -7.03 13.91 20.66
N THR A 42 -6.55 14.46 19.52
CA THR A 42 -6.74 13.82 18.21
C THR A 42 -6.02 12.47 18.13
N LEU A 43 -4.79 12.38 18.65
CA LEU A 43 -4.03 11.13 18.70
C LEU A 43 -4.70 10.11 19.62
N GLN A 44 -5.16 10.53 20.80
CA GLN A 44 -5.90 9.67 21.74
C GLN A 44 -7.20 9.13 21.13
N ALA A 45 -7.96 9.98 20.44
CA ALA A 45 -9.20 9.57 19.78
C ALA A 45 -8.94 8.57 18.65
N GLY A 46 -7.87 8.77 17.88
CA GLY A 46 -7.42 7.84 16.84
C GLY A 46 -7.04 6.47 17.41
N LEU A 47 -6.23 6.44 18.46
CA LEU A 47 -5.87 5.19 19.16
C LEU A 47 -7.09 4.46 19.74
N SER A 48 -8.05 5.22 20.26
CA SER A 48 -9.31 4.66 20.76
C SER A 48 -10.13 4.02 19.64
N GLN A 49 -10.08 4.58 18.42
CA GLN A 49 -10.72 4.01 17.23
C GLN A 49 -10.01 2.71 16.80
N LEU A 50 -8.68 2.71 16.68
CA LEU A 50 -7.92 1.49 16.36
C LEU A 50 -8.24 0.34 17.32
N LYS A 51 -8.31 0.63 18.61
CA LYS A 51 -8.69 -0.36 19.62
C LYS A 51 -10.10 -0.91 19.42
N ARG A 52 -11.08 -0.07 19.05
CA ARG A 52 -12.46 -0.51 18.75
C ARG A 52 -12.50 -1.39 17.51
N ASP A 53 -11.69 -1.07 16.52
CA ASP A 53 -11.67 -1.76 15.23
C ASP A 53 -10.75 -3.00 15.24
N GLY A 54 -10.11 -3.31 16.38
CA GLY A 54 -9.21 -4.46 16.50
C GLY A 54 -7.86 -4.27 15.80
N ILE A 55 -7.49 -3.04 15.45
CA ILE A 55 -6.24 -2.72 14.76
C ILE A 55 -5.09 -2.63 15.75
N GLY A 56 -4.11 -3.51 15.58
CA GLY A 56 -2.87 -3.52 16.37
C GLY A 56 -1.95 -2.34 16.03
N VAL A 57 -0.98 -2.08 16.90
CA VAL A 57 0.15 -1.19 16.59
C VAL A 57 1.42 -1.93 16.99
N VAL A 58 2.25 -2.25 16.01
CA VAL A 58 3.40 -3.16 16.15
C VAL A 58 4.67 -2.52 15.62
N TRP A 59 5.83 -2.99 16.09
CA TRP A 59 7.11 -2.63 15.47
C TRP A 59 7.27 -3.41 14.17
N GLY A 60 7.67 -2.72 13.10
CA GLY A 60 8.21 -3.32 11.88
C GLY A 60 9.71 -3.43 11.94
N ASN A 61 10.33 -3.89 10.86
CA ASN A 61 11.79 -3.95 10.77
C ASN A 61 12.40 -2.55 10.70
N ALA A 62 13.60 -2.39 11.27
CA ALA A 62 14.36 -1.16 11.20
C ALA A 62 14.63 -0.77 9.74
N GLY A 63 14.12 0.40 9.32
CA GLY A 63 14.25 0.91 7.96
C GLY A 63 13.21 0.39 6.97
N GLY A 64 12.28 -0.47 7.42
CA GLY A 64 11.16 -0.96 6.62
C GLY A 64 10.05 0.08 6.39
N GLY A 65 10.17 1.26 7.00
CA GLY A 65 9.17 2.32 6.95
C GLY A 65 8.01 2.10 7.91
N THR A 66 7.03 3.00 7.82
CA THR A 66 5.79 2.97 8.58
C THR A 66 4.65 2.87 7.59
N TYR A 67 3.67 2.01 7.86
CA TYR A 67 2.50 1.81 7.01
C TYR A 67 1.38 1.15 7.81
N ILE A 68 0.16 1.21 7.27
CA ILE A 68 -1.00 0.45 7.77
C ILE A 68 -1.24 -0.80 6.93
N VAL A 69 -1.48 -1.92 7.60
CA VAL A 69 -2.07 -3.14 7.03
C VAL A 69 -3.58 -3.06 7.28
N PRO A 70 -4.41 -2.94 6.22
CA PRO A 70 -5.86 -2.80 6.37
C PRO A 70 -6.46 -3.88 7.27
N ASP A 71 -7.39 -3.47 8.14
CA ASP A 71 -8.14 -4.35 9.05
C ASP A 71 -7.29 -5.20 10.03
N LYS A 72 -5.98 -4.92 10.15
CA LYS A 72 -5.07 -5.72 10.97
C LYS A 72 -4.22 -4.89 11.92
N GLU A 73 -3.28 -4.09 11.40
CA GLU A 73 -2.27 -3.44 12.24
C GLU A 73 -1.61 -2.24 11.58
N ILE A 74 -1.18 -1.28 12.39
CA ILE A 74 -0.24 -0.24 12.02
C ILE A 74 1.17 -0.73 12.36
N VAL A 75 2.06 -0.68 11.38
CA VAL A 75 3.47 -1.04 11.51
C VAL A 75 4.29 0.25 11.65
N ILE A 76 5.02 0.40 12.76
CA ILE A 76 5.92 1.53 13.00
C ILE A 76 7.37 1.07 12.78
N ASP A 77 8.16 1.82 12.00
CA ASP A 77 9.59 1.58 11.81
C ASP A 77 10.33 1.48 13.16
N GLN A 78 11.00 0.35 13.44
CA GLN A 78 11.77 0.13 14.66
C GLN A 78 12.91 1.16 14.86
N ASN A 79 13.38 1.84 13.81
CA ASN A 79 14.30 2.97 13.95
C ASN A 79 13.68 4.18 14.67
N ALA A 80 12.39 4.14 15.00
CA ALA A 80 11.70 5.12 15.82
C ALA A 80 11.71 4.79 17.33
N ILE A 81 12.25 3.64 17.77
CA ILE A 81 12.38 3.31 19.19
C ILE A 81 13.11 4.45 19.93
N GLY A 82 12.53 4.90 21.05
CA GLY A 82 13.03 6.01 21.86
C GLY A 82 12.84 7.39 21.22
N LYS A 83 12.28 7.48 20.01
CA LYS A 83 12.04 8.73 19.28
C LYS A 83 10.54 9.05 19.27
N GLY A 84 10.01 9.38 20.44
CA GLY A 84 8.58 9.61 20.66
C GLY A 84 7.91 10.53 19.64
N GLY A 85 8.57 11.62 19.24
CA GLY A 85 8.04 12.53 18.22
C GLY A 85 7.88 11.87 16.85
N ARG A 86 8.85 11.03 16.45
CA ARG A 86 8.79 10.25 15.19
C ARG A 86 7.67 9.21 15.26
N ILE A 87 7.53 8.50 16.39
CA ILE A 87 6.44 7.54 16.61
C ILE A 87 5.09 8.24 16.52
N ALA A 88 4.92 9.39 17.20
CA ALA A 88 3.68 10.16 17.20
C ALA A 88 3.32 10.65 15.79
N ALA A 89 4.30 11.19 15.04
CA ALA A 89 4.09 11.63 13.67
C ALA A 89 3.65 10.48 12.76
N SER A 90 4.40 9.38 12.74
CA SER A 90 4.05 8.17 11.98
C SER A 90 2.67 7.62 12.35
N LEU A 91 2.41 7.41 13.63
CA LEU A 91 1.13 6.88 14.10
C LEU A 91 -0.05 7.79 13.73
N SER A 92 0.12 9.11 13.85
CA SER A 92 -0.91 10.06 13.46
C SER A 92 -1.23 10.05 11.97
N HIS A 93 -0.23 9.79 11.12
CA HIS A 93 -0.39 9.65 9.67
C HIS A 93 -1.19 8.38 9.34
N GLU A 94 -0.78 7.22 9.86
CA GLU A 94 -1.46 5.95 9.62
C GLU A 94 -2.90 5.91 10.17
N ILE A 95 -3.14 6.56 11.32
CA ILE A 95 -4.50 6.77 11.85
C ILE A 95 -5.36 7.57 10.86
N GLY A 96 -4.78 8.54 10.16
CA GLY A 96 -5.51 9.33 9.17
C GLY A 96 -5.92 8.49 7.96
N HIS A 97 -5.06 7.57 7.49
CA HIS A 97 -5.43 6.56 6.49
C HIS A 97 -6.57 5.67 7.00
N HIS A 98 -6.43 5.09 8.21
CA HIS A 98 -7.47 4.21 8.79
C HIS A 98 -8.84 4.91 8.91
N ARG A 99 -8.83 6.19 9.28
CA ARG A 99 -10.07 6.98 9.46
C ARG A 99 -10.63 7.56 8.16
N PHE A 100 -9.98 7.33 7.02
CA PHE A 100 -10.49 7.72 5.72
C PHE A 100 -11.41 6.61 5.20
N ALA A 101 -12.72 6.86 5.26
CA ALA A 101 -13.76 5.87 4.94
C ALA A 101 -14.43 6.09 3.58
N GLU A 102 -13.92 7.00 2.75
CA GLU A 102 -14.50 7.24 1.44
C GLU A 102 -14.09 6.09 0.50
N PRO A 103 -15.05 5.33 -0.04
CA PRO A 103 -14.71 4.24 -0.95
C PRO A 103 -14.05 4.79 -2.22
N PRO A 104 -13.16 4.03 -2.86
CA PRO A 104 -12.59 4.42 -4.14
C PRO A 104 -13.67 4.75 -5.18
N ASP A 105 -13.57 5.93 -5.77
CA ASP A 105 -14.49 6.38 -6.81
C ASP A 105 -13.95 5.97 -8.17
N TYR A 106 -14.39 4.82 -8.64
CA TYR A 106 -14.02 4.34 -9.95
C TYR A 106 -14.77 5.05 -11.07
N SER A 107 -15.66 6.03 -10.85
CA SER A 107 -16.50 6.60 -11.92
C SER A 107 -15.67 7.12 -13.09
N SER A 108 -14.59 7.86 -12.87
CA SER A 108 -13.66 8.35 -13.90
C SER A 108 -12.22 8.36 -13.40
N LYS A 109 -11.25 8.56 -14.30
CA LYS A 109 -9.82 8.75 -13.93
C LYS A 109 -9.66 9.87 -12.90
N GLN A 110 -10.29 11.01 -13.16
CA GLN A 110 -10.22 12.18 -12.27
C GLN A 110 -10.83 11.89 -10.91
N ALA A 111 -11.97 11.19 -10.87
CA ALA A 111 -12.63 10.83 -9.62
C ALA A 111 -11.79 9.87 -8.79
N TYR A 112 -11.19 8.85 -9.43
CA TYR A 112 -10.30 7.90 -8.79
C TYR A 112 -9.06 8.58 -8.22
N VAL A 113 -8.36 9.36 -9.04
CA VAL A 113 -7.17 10.12 -8.61
C VAL A 113 -7.54 11.07 -7.46
N SER A 114 -8.67 11.77 -7.54
CA SER A 114 -9.12 12.68 -6.49
C SER A 114 -9.41 11.93 -5.18
N ASN A 115 -10.01 10.75 -5.24
CA ASN A 115 -10.27 9.93 -4.05
C ASN A 115 -8.95 9.44 -3.42
N MET A 116 -8.00 8.93 -4.20
CA MET A 116 -6.69 8.49 -3.68
C MET A 116 -5.92 9.63 -3.03
N LEU A 117 -5.88 10.81 -3.66
CA LEU A 117 -5.25 12.01 -3.10
C LEU A 117 -5.93 12.49 -1.82
N ARG A 118 -7.24 12.27 -1.68
CA ARG A 118 -7.97 12.57 -0.43
C ARG A 118 -7.60 11.62 0.70
N GLY A 119 -7.22 10.37 0.40
CA GLY A 119 -6.63 9.43 1.35
C GLY A 119 -5.31 9.95 1.92
N GLU A 120 -4.38 10.37 1.06
CA GLU A 120 -3.11 11.02 1.46
C GLU A 120 -3.36 12.31 2.25
N ALA A 121 -4.34 13.10 1.83
CA ALA A 121 -4.74 14.31 2.52
C ALA A 121 -5.29 14.04 3.92
N ALA A 122 -5.98 12.92 4.13
CA ALA A 122 -6.50 12.54 5.43
C ALA A 122 -5.39 12.14 6.40
N ALA A 123 -4.40 11.39 5.93
CA ALA A 123 -3.19 11.05 6.68
C ALA A 123 -2.39 12.30 7.07
N THR A 124 -2.15 13.17 6.10
CA THR A 124 -1.42 14.44 6.29
C THR A 124 -2.15 15.38 7.24
N LEU A 125 -3.47 15.56 7.08
CA LEU A 125 -4.28 16.39 7.97
C LEU A 125 -4.27 15.85 9.40
N SER A 126 -4.39 14.53 9.57
CA SER A 126 -4.34 13.88 10.89
C SER A 126 -3.02 14.19 11.60
N ASN A 127 -1.89 14.04 10.92
CA ASN A 127 -0.58 14.39 11.46
C ASN A 127 -0.43 15.88 11.77
N ALA A 128 -0.87 16.76 10.87
CA ALA A 128 -0.79 18.22 11.08
C ALA A 128 -1.64 18.68 12.28
N LEU A 129 -2.83 18.10 12.48
CA LEU A 129 -3.68 18.36 13.64
C LEU A 129 -3.02 17.92 14.95
N VAL A 130 -2.49 16.69 14.98
CA VAL A 130 -1.78 16.16 16.16
C VAL A 130 -0.57 17.02 16.50
N ARG A 131 0.24 17.39 15.50
CA ARG A 131 1.37 18.31 15.66
C ARG A 131 0.92 19.64 16.27
N ARG A 132 -0.14 20.25 15.75
CA ARG A 132 -0.62 21.55 16.24
C ARG A 132 -1.13 21.47 17.68
N GLU A 133 -1.83 20.40 18.05
CA GLU A 133 -2.23 20.15 19.45
C GLU A 133 -1.03 20.02 20.39
N ILE A 134 0.03 19.31 19.96
CA ILE A 134 1.27 19.17 20.72
C ILE A 134 1.94 20.54 20.94
N LEU A 135 2.07 21.33 19.87
CA LEU A 135 2.64 22.69 19.96
C LEU A 135 1.83 23.62 20.86
N ASN A 136 0.50 23.55 20.80
CA ASN A 136 -0.38 24.34 21.68
C ASN A 136 -0.20 23.98 23.16
N ASN A 137 0.22 22.75 23.44
CA ASN A 137 0.57 22.27 24.79
C ASN A 137 2.06 22.41 25.11
N GLN A 138 2.78 23.29 24.40
CA GLN A 138 4.21 23.57 24.59
C GLN A 138 5.11 22.33 24.40
N GLY A 139 4.62 21.32 23.69
CA GLY A 139 5.39 20.15 23.28
C GLY A 139 6.31 20.44 22.10
N PRO A 140 7.26 19.53 21.80
CA PRO A 140 8.18 19.73 20.70
C PRO A 140 7.49 19.50 19.35
N ASP A 141 8.06 20.10 18.31
CA ASP A 141 7.62 19.90 16.93
C ASP A 141 7.91 18.46 16.47
N ILE A 142 6.87 17.73 16.07
CA ILE A 142 6.97 16.36 15.53
C ILE A 142 7.08 16.29 14.00
N GLY A 143 7.01 17.43 13.32
CA GLY A 143 7.07 17.56 11.86
C GLY A 143 5.82 17.10 11.12
N ILE A 144 5.77 17.44 9.83
CA ILE A 144 4.84 16.92 8.82
C ILE A 144 5.67 16.51 7.61
N ALA A 145 5.43 15.31 7.07
CA ALA A 145 6.10 14.86 5.86
C ALA A 145 5.69 15.72 4.65
N GLY A 146 6.66 16.05 3.80
CA GLY A 146 6.43 16.84 2.59
C GLY A 146 7.69 17.54 2.12
N SER A 147 7.75 17.85 0.82
CA SER A 147 8.91 18.51 0.20
C SER A 147 8.73 20.03 0.07
N GLY A 148 9.83 20.79 0.14
CA GLY A 148 9.82 22.24 -0.05
C GLY A 148 9.02 22.97 1.04
N ASN A 149 8.11 23.87 0.63
CA ASN A 149 7.27 24.67 1.54
C ASN A 149 5.91 24.02 1.86
N ARG A 150 5.70 22.76 1.47
CA ARG A 150 4.41 22.07 1.66
C ARG A 150 4.07 21.79 3.12
N PRO A 151 5.01 21.40 4.00
CA PRO A 151 4.71 21.29 5.43
C PRO A 151 4.05 22.55 5.98
N GLN A 152 4.55 23.75 5.67
CA GLN A 152 3.96 25.02 6.11
C GLN A 152 2.56 25.26 5.53
N GLN A 153 2.29 24.79 4.30
CA GLN A 153 0.95 24.88 3.70
C GLN A 153 -0.03 23.94 4.41
N TYR A 154 0.39 22.71 4.74
CA TYR A 154 -0.41 21.75 5.50
C TYR A 154 -0.71 22.26 6.91
N GLU A 155 0.27 22.89 7.56
CA GLU A 155 0.09 23.56 8.85
C GLU A 155 -0.97 24.65 8.77
N ALA A 156 -0.90 25.54 7.78
CA ALA A 156 -1.88 26.61 7.62
C ALA A 156 -3.31 26.09 7.44
N ILE A 157 -3.48 24.98 6.71
CA ILE A 157 -4.78 24.34 6.51
C ILE A 157 -5.27 23.70 7.81
N ALA A 158 -4.40 23.02 8.55
CA ALA A 158 -4.73 22.46 9.87
C ALA A 158 -5.17 23.56 10.85
N ASP A 159 -4.52 24.72 10.83
CA ASP A 159 -4.90 25.88 11.67
C ASP A 159 -6.28 26.40 11.35
N GLN A 160 -6.60 26.55 10.06
CA GLN A 160 -7.93 26.95 9.63
C GLN A 160 -8.98 25.93 10.07
N LYS A 161 -8.66 24.63 9.98
CA LYS A 161 -9.55 23.55 10.41
C LYS A 161 -9.76 23.51 11.92
N MET A 162 -8.70 23.75 12.71
CA MET A 162 -8.78 23.81 14.18
C MET A 162 -9.54 25.05 14.66
N ALA A 163 -9.36 26.19 13.98
CA ALA A 163 -10.10 27.41 14.26
C ALA A 163 -11.56 27.37 13.77
N GLY A 164 -12.02 26.27 13.16
CA GLY A 164 -13.38 26.13 12.64
C GLY A 164 -13.68 26.97 11.40
N ARG A 165 -12.67 27.56 10.75
CA ARG A 165 -12.83 28.40 9.55
C ARG A 165 -13.13 27.59 8.30
N ILE A 166 -12.67 26.34 8.26
CA ILE A 166 -12.95 25.40 7.17
C ILE A 166 -13.44 24.06 7.72
N THR A 167 -14.27 23.37 6.94
CA THR A 167 -14.72 22.01 7.26
C THR A 167 -13.59 21.01 7.05
N ARG A 168 -13.74 19.79 7.60
CA ARG A 168 -12.81 18.68 7.30
C ARG A 168 -12.75 18.41 5.80
N ASN A 169 -13.91 18.38 5.13
CA ASN A 169 -13.99 18.14 3.69
C ASN A 169 -13.22 19.20 2.88
N ALA A 170 -13.33 20.47 3.25
CA ALA A 170 -12.59 21.56 2.62
C ALA A 170 -11.07 21.42 2.87
N ALA A 171 -10.65 21.06 4.08
CA ALA A 171 -9.24 20.83 4.40
C ALA A 171 -8.65 19.67 3.57
N LEU A 172 -9.37 18.55 3.45
CA LEU A 172 -8.95 17.42 2.61
C LEU A 172 -8.79 17.82 1.15
N ASN A 173 -9.74 18.58 0.61
CA ASN A 173 -9.64 19.08 -0.77
C ASN A 173 -8.42 19.98 -0.98
N GLN A 174 -8.17 20.92 -0.07
CA GLN A 174 -7.02 21.83 -0.19
C GLN A 174 -5.68 21.08 -0.10
N ILE A 175 -5.55 20.16 0.86
CA ILE A 175 -4.34 19.34 1.00
C ILE A 175 -4.15 18.45 -0.22
N ALA A 176 -5.20 17.80 -0.73
CA ALA A 176 -5.14 16.96 -1.93
C ALA A 176 -4.63 17.73 -3.16
N GLN A 177 -5.03 19.00 -3.33
CA GLN A 177 -4.52 19.83 -4.44
C GLN A 177 -3.03 20.12 -4.34
N ILE A 178 -2.51 20.32 -3.13
CA ILE A 178 -1.08 20.51 -2.90
C ILE A 178 -0.34 19.18 -3.13
N PHE A 179 -0.87 18.09 -2.55
CA PHE A 179 -0.29 16.75 -2.57
C PHE A 179 -0.18 16.17 -3.99
N LYS A 180 -1.11 16.52 -4.90
CA LYS A 180 -1.09 16.03 -6.29
C LYS A 180 0.22 16.30 -7.01
N THR A 181 0.92 17.38 -6.65
CA THR A 181 2.20 17.81 -7.25
C THR A 181 3.43 17.27 -6.52
N GLU A 182 3.25 16.59 -5.39
CA GLU A 182 4.33 15.88 -4.71
C GLU A 182 4.78 14.69 -5.52
N GLN A 183 6.03 14.32 -5.34
CA GLN A 183 6.59 13.09 -5.89
C GLN A 183 6.51 12.02 -4.81
N PRO A 184 5.97 10.84 -5.10
CA PRO A 184 6.01 9.73 -4.17
C PRO A 184 7.47 9.32 -3.95
N SER A 185 7.78 8.88 -2.73
CA SER A 185 9.13 8.40 -2.39
C SER A 185 9.56 7.18 -3.23
N VAL A 186 8.61 6.50 -3.88
CA VAL A 186 8.79 5.30 -4.71
C VAL A 186 8.81 5.59 -6.23
N GLY A 187 8.75 6.85 -6.66
CA GLY A 187 8.72 7.22 -8.08
C GLY A 187 9.04 8.70 -8.35
N PRO A 188 10.28 9.16 -8.16
CA PRO A 188 10.64 10.58 -8.16
C PRO A 188 10.50 11.28 -9.53
N SER A 189 10.25 10.53 -10.60
CA SER A 189 10.03 11.09 -11.94
C SER A 189 8.58 11.49 -12.23
N LYS A 190 7.63 11.14 -11.35
CA LYS A 190 6.19 11.39 -11.53
C LYS A 190 5.58 12.07 -10.32
N THR A 191 4.55 12.87 -10.55
CA THR A 191 3.73 13.40 -9.45
C THR A 191 2.73 12.35 -8.96
N TYR A 192 2.18 12.50 -7.75
CA TYR A 192 1.10 11.61 -7.26
C TYR A 192 -0.13 11.58 -8.20
N GLU A 193 -0.46 12.70 -8.84
CA GLU A 193 -1.52 12.75 -9.86
C GLU A 193 -1.22 11.82 -11.05
N GLN A 194 0.01 11.83 -11.53
CA GLN A 194 0.46 10.95 -12.61
C GLN A 194 0.53 9.50 -12.15
N TYR A 195 1.05 9.24 -10.96
CA TYR A 195 1.16 7.91 -10.38
C TYR A 195 -0.22 7.22 -10.28
N TYR A 196 -1.21 7.88 -9.65
CA TYR A 196 -2.56 7.32 -9.54
C TYR A 196 -3.30 7.30 -10.88
N GLY A 197 -3.02 8.28 -11.76
CA GLY A 197 -3.59 8.33 -13.10
C GLY A 197 -3.13 7.15 -13.97
N ASP A 198 -1.84 6.83 -13.96
CA ASP A 198 -1.28 5.70 -14.69
C ASP A 198 -1.81 4.37 -14.16
N TYR A 199 -1.98 4.27 -12.84
CA TYR A 199 -2.61 3.11 -12.22
C TYR A 199 -4.05 2.90 -12.73
N TYR A 200 -4.84 3.98 -12.80
CA TYR A 200 -6.21 3.93 -13.32
C TYR A 200 -6.24 3.40 -14.77
N ASP A 201 -5.40 3.96 -15.64
CA ASP A 201 -5.36 3.56 -17.05
C ASP A 201 -4.91 2.11 -17.22
N LYS A 202 -3.90 1.69 -16.46
CA LYS A 202 -3.29 0.35 -16.59
C LYS A 202 -4.15 -0.75 -15.97
N HIS A 203 -4.88 -0.46 -14.90
CA HIS A 203 -5.53 -1.48 -14.08
C HIS A 203 -7.05 -1.33 -13.95
N ILE A 204 -7.58 -0.10 -13.86
CA ILE A 204 -9.00 0.13 -13.63
C ILE A 204 -9.80 0.11 -14.94
N VAL A 205 -9.29 0.73 -16.00
CA VAL A 205 -9.94 0.73 -17.33
C VAL A 205 -10.14 -0.71 -17.85
N PRO A 206 -9.11 -1.58 -17.89
CA PRO A 206 -9.31 -2.97 -18.33
C PRO A 206 -10.30 -3.74 -17.46
N TRP A 207 -10.33 -3.47 -16.15
CA TRP A 207 -11.30 -4.08 -15.24
C TRP A 207 -12.74 -3.64 -15.53
N LYS A 208 -12.97 -2.34 -15.78
CA LYS A 208 -14.31 -1.82 -16.11
C LYS A 208 -14.86 -2.37 -17.42
N LEU A 209 -14.02 -2.43 -18.46
CA LEU A 209 -14.39 -2.98 -19.76
C LEU A 209 -14.80 -4.44 -19.64
N LYS A 210 -14.11 -5.23 -18.81
CA LYS A 210 -14.48 -6.62 -18.51
C LYS A 210 -15.79 -6.77 -17.71
N GLN A 211 -16.19 -5.74 -16.96
CA GLN A 211 -17.43 -5.71 -16.18
C GLN A 211 -18.65 -5.21 -16.99
N GLY A 212 -18.49 -4.98 -18.30
CA GLY A 212 -19.56 -4.46 -19.16
C GLY A 212 -19.97 -3.02 -18.84
N ARG A 213 -19.13 -2.27 -18.13
CA ARG A 213 -19.38 -0.85 -17.79
C ARG A 213 -18.71 0.04 -18.85
N PRO A 214 -19.45 0.92 -19.54
CA PRO A 214 -18.86 1.80 -20.54
C PRO A 214 -17.90 2.81 -19.89
N GLU A 215 -16.87 3.22 -20.64
CA GLU A 215 -16.01 4.34 -20.31
C GLU A 215 -16.84 5.63 -20.16
N PRO A 216 -16.66 6.44 -19.11
CA PRO A 216 -17.09 7.83 -19.15
C PRO A 216 -16.14 8.54 -20.10
N GLY A 217 -16.64 8.85 -21.29
CA GLY A 217 -15.93 9.65 -22.25
C GLY A 217 -15.42 10.95 -21.62
N ALA A 218 -14.20 11.33 -21.99
CA ALA A 218 -13.76 12.70 -21.89
C ALA A 218 -14.73 13.57 -22.70
N VAL A 219 -15.66 14.23 -22.02
CA VAL A 219 -16.52 15.25 -22.62
C VAL A 219 -16.37 16.52 -21.80
N SER A 220 -15.60 17.44 -22.38
CA SER A 220 -15.62 18.86 -22.05
C SER A 220 -17.06 19.38 -22.12
N ASP A 221 -17.42 20.22 -21.15
CA ASP A 221 -18.54 21.19 -21.15
C ASP A 221 -19.87 20.77 -21.78
N ILE A 222 -20.91 20.57 -20.96
CA ILE A 222 -22.24 21.18 -21.13
C ILE A 222 -22.95 21.17 -19.75
N ALA A 223 -23.58 22.31 -19.47
CA ALA A 223 -24.27 22.66 -18.24
C ALA A 223 -25.57 21.88 -17.98
N SER A 224 -25.88 21.79 -16.68
CA SER A 224 -27.17 21.87 -15.99
C SER A 224 -28.35 20.93 -16.31
N SER A 225 -28.97 20.55 -15.17
CA SER A 225 -30.40 20.32 -14.86
C SER A 225 -31.05 18.94 -15.09
N ASP A 226 -31.32 18.29 -13.94
CA ASP A 226 -32.57 17.70 -13.47
C ASP A 226 -33.28 16.56 -14.24
N VAL A 227 -33.54 15.45 -13.52
CA VAL A 227 -34.89 15.01 -13.07
C VAL A 227 -35.01 13.47 -12.86
N LYS A 228 -35.53 13.12 -11.67
CA LYS A 228 -36.37 11.96 -11.22
C LYS A 228 -35.80 10.61 -10.76
N GLN A 229 -35.95 10.45 -9.44
CA GLN A 229 -36.31 9.24 -8.70
C GLN A 229 -37.46 8.43 -9.32
N GLY A 230 -37.38 7.10 -9.21
CA GLY A 230 -38.53 6.20 -9.31
C GLY A 230 -38.18 4.74 -9.00
N GLY A 231 -38.86 4.17 -8.00
CA GLY A 231 -39.30 2.76 -8.01
C GLY A 231 -38.58 1.78 -7.06
N LEU A 232 -39.11 1.63 -5.83
CA LEU A 232 -38.88 0.47 -4.96
C LEU A 232 -39.68 -0.74 -5.49
N GLY A 233 -39.01 -1.88 -5.68
CA GLY A 233 -39.61 -3.21 -5.89
C GLY A 233 -39.04 -4.21 -4.87
N PRO A 234 -39.79 -5.24 -4.45
CA PRO A 234 -39.54 -5.96 -3.20
C PRO A 234 -38.44 -7.03 -3.30
N GLU A 235 -37.69 -7.16 -2.21
CA GLU A 235 -36.57 -8.09 -1.99
C GLU A 235 -36.99 -9.57 -2.05
N SER A 236 -36.13 -10.39 -2.67
CA SER A 236 -36.10 -11.85 -2.48
C SER A 236 -35.01 -12.23 -1.46
N PRO A 237 -35.15 -13.33 -0.70
CA PRO A 237 -34.36 -13.58 0.52
C PRO A 237 -32.91 -13.99 0.23
N LEU A 238 -31.99 -13.39 0.99
CA LEU A 238 -30.54 -13.61 0.97
C LEU A 238 -30.15 -14.95 1.62
N THR A 239 -29.58 -15.87 0.86
CA THR A 239 -28.65 -16.89 1.40
C THR A 239 -27.30 -16.23 1.73
N PRO A 240 -26.65 -16.55 2.87
CA PRO A 240 -25.37 -15.94 3.22
C PRO A 240 -24.27 -16.38 2.24
N PRO A 241 -23.44 -15.47 1.71
CA PRO A 241 -22.38 -15.83 0.76
C PRO A 241 -21.25 -16.57 1.50
N LYS A 242 -20.83 -17.73 0.96
CA LYS A 242 -19.58 -18.40 1.35
C LYS A 242 -18.40 -17.51 0.95
N THR A 243 -17.54 -17.18 1.90
CA THR A 243 -16.30 -16.43 1.64
C THR A 243 -15.42 -17.24 0.66
N PRO A 244 -14.94 -16.64 -0.45
CA PRO A 244 -14.04 -17.33 -1.38
C PRO A 244 -12.71 -17.73 -0.71
N LEU A 245 -12.18 -18.91 -1.04
CA LEU A 245 -10.86 -19.37 -0.57
C LEU A 245 -9.75 -18.53 -1.22
N LEU A 246 -8.72 -18.15 -0.45
CA LEU A 246 -7.57 -17.37 -0.94
C LEU A 246 -6.43 -18.26 -1.44
N PRO A 247 -5.55 -17.77 -2.35
CA PRO A 247 -4.38 -18.53 -2.81
C PRO A 247 -3.44 -18.99 -1.69
N SER A 248 -3.38 -18.28 -0.58
CA SER A 248 -2.59 -18.65 0.60
C SER A 248 -3.15 -19.84 1.39
N GLN A 249 -4.37 -20.29 1.10
CA GLN A 249 -5.06 -21.35 1.84
C GLN A 249 -4.98 -22.71 1.13
N PRO A 250 -4.78 -23.82 1.87
CA PRO A 250 -4.84 -25.16 1.31
C PRO A 250 -6.18 -25.42 0.61
N GLY A 251 -6.14 -26.01 -0.58
CA GLY A 251 -7.33 -26.30 -1.39
C GLY A 251 -7.67 -25.26 -2.45
N HIS A 252 -6.99 -24.10 -2.49
CA HIS A 252 -7.08 -23.18 -3.62
C HIS A 252 -6.26 -23.71 -4.82
N ALA A 253 -6.75 -23.51 -6.05
CA ALA A 253 -6.10 -24.00 -7.27
C ALA A 253 -4.66 -23.49 -7.44
N ASP A 254 -4.40 -22.24 -7.05
CA ASP A 254 -3.07 -21.61 -7.11
C ASP A 254 -2.19 -21.84 -5.88
N HIS A 255 -2.63 -22.63 -4.90
CA HIS A 255 -1.91 -22.79 -3.66
C HIS A 255 -0.50 -23.37 -3.86
N ALA A 256 -0.34 -24.31 -4.79
CA ALA A 256 0.97 -24.89 -5.10
C ALA A 256 1.96 -23.84 -5.63
N LEU A 257 1.53 -22.99 -6.56
CA LEU A 257 2.34 -21.91 -7.12
C LEU A 257 2.65 -20.85 -6.06
N TYR A 258 1.67 -20.50 -5.22
CA TYR A 258 1.87 -19.61 -4.07
C TYR A 258 2.96 -20.13 -3.13
N GLN A 259 2.95 -21.43 -2.79
CA GLN A 259 3.96 -22.03 -1.90
C GLN A 259 5.37 -22.05 -2.51
N GLN A 260 5.49 -22.27 -3.82
CA GLN A 260 6.77 -22.19 -4.52
C GLN A 260 7.37 -20.78 -4.44
N ILE A 261 6.57 -19.77 -4.75
CA ILE A 261 6.98 -18.36 -4.68
C ILE A 261 7.31 -17.98 -3.24
N LYS A 262 6.47 -18.35 -2.28
CA LYS A 262 6.71 -18.13 -0.85
C LYS A 262 8.07 -18.71 -0.42
N SER A 263 8.37 -19.93 -0.82
CA SER A 263 9.64 -20.59 -0.52
C SER A 263 10.83 -19.84 -1.13
N GLY A 264 10.69 -19.36 -2.38
CA GLY A 264 11.72 -18.54 -3.03
C GLY A 264 11.94 -17.19 -2.34
N VAL A 265 10.87 -16.51 -1.93
CA VAL A 265 10.96 -15.26 -1.16
C VAL A 265 11.60 -15.50 0.21
N MET A 266 11.25 -16.57 0.92
CA MET A 266 11.90 -16.93 2.19
C MET A 266 13.41 -17.19 2.02
N GLN A 267 13.80 -17.84 0.92
CA GLN A 267 15.22 -18.05 0.62
C GLN A 267 15.93 -16.73 0.28
N LEU A 268 15.28 -15.86 -0.50
CA LEU A 268 15.78 -14.53 -0.81
C LEU A 268 15.97 -13.69 0.46
N ASP A 269 14.98 -13.70 1.36
CA ASP A 269 15.05 -13.02 2.65
C ASP A 269 16.23 -13.54 3.49
N ALA A 270 16.36 -14.86 3.61
CA ALA A 270 17.46 -15.49 4.35
C ALA A 270 18.84 -15.14 3.77
N GLN A 271 18.98 -15.04 2.43
CA GLN A 271 20.22 -14.62 1.77
C GLN A 271 20.62 -13.18 2.13
N HIS A 272 19.64 -12.33 2.43
CA HIS A 272 19.84 -10.94 2.81
C HIS A 272 19.75 -10.70 4.33
N GLY A 273 19.71 -11.77 5.14
CA GLY A 273 19.63 -11.68 6.60
C GLY A 273 18.32 -11.05 7.10
N LYS A 274 17.26 -11.13 6.29
CA LYS A 274 15.91 -10.66 6.58
C LYS A 274 15.05 -11.84 7.03
N GLU A 275 14.24 -11.63 8.07
CA GLU A 275 13.22 -12.59 8.50
C GLU A 275 11.94 -12.40 7.68
N TRP A 276 11.13 -13.45 7.57
CA TRP A 276 9.83 -13.39 6.89
C TRP A 276 8.89 -12.38 7.57
N ASP A 277 8.38 -11.42 6.81
CA ASP A 277 7.57 -10.29 7.29
C ASP A 277 6.41 -9.92 6.32
N GLY A 278 5.71 -8.83 6.60
CA GLY A 278 4.60 -8.35 5.77
C GLY A 278 5.01 -7.98 4.34
N ALA A 279 6.20 -7.40 4.15
CA ALA A 279 6.74 -7.13 2.81
C ALA A 279 6.99 -8.43 2.03
N SER A 280 7.36 -9.50 2.72
CA SER A 280 7.53 -10.85 2.16
C SER A 280 6.19 -11.46 1.71
N GLN A 281 5.13 -11.21 2.48
CA GLN A 281 3.76 -11.59 2.14
C GLN A 281 3.25 -10.83 0.91
N SER A 282 3.37 -9.49 0.93
CA SER A 282 3.04 -8.63 -0.22
C SER A 282 3.83 -9.04 -1.46
N MET A 283 5.14 -9.25 -1.34
CA MET A 283 5.98 -9.72 -2.44
C MET A 283 5.49 -11.06 -2.98
N THR A 284 5.19 -12.02 -2.12
CA THR A 284 4.70 -13.34 -2.54
C THR A 284 3.40 -13.26 -3.32
N ALA A 285 2.43 -12.47 -2.84
CA ALA A 285 1.15 -12.30 -3.53
C ALA A 285 1.30 -11.56 -4.86
N SER A 286 2.12 -10.50 -4.88
CA SER A 286 2.41 -9.73 -6.11
C SER A 286 3.13 -10.56 -7.15
N LEU A 287 4.11 -11.37 -6.73
CA LEU A 287 4.83 -12.29 -7.59
C LEU A 287 3.94 -13.44 -8.09
N LEU A 288 2.96 -13.90 -7.29
CA LEU A 288 1.95 -14.86 -7.77
C LEU A 288 1.10 -14.26 -8.89
N ALA A 289 0.64 -13.03 -8.71
CA ALA A 289 -0.12 -12.33 -9.74
C ALA A 289 0.71 -12.15 -11.03
N LEU A 290 1.98 -11.72 -10.90
CA LEU A 290 2.93 -11.57 -12.00
C LEU A 290 3.19 -12.90 -12.72
N ALA A 291 3.45 -13.98 -11.97
CA ALA A 291 3.72 -15.29 -12.54
C ALA A 291 2.53 -15.78 -13.39
N LYS A 292 1.31 -15.61 -12.89
CA LYS A 292 0.10 -16.02 -13.62
C LYS A 292 -0.21 -15.14 -14.83
N GLU A 293 0.07 -13.84 -14.74
CA GLU A 293 -0.08 -12.89 -15.84
C GLU A 293 0.85 -13.23 -17.00
N GLU A 294 2.09 -13.61 -16.69
CA GLU A 294 3.11 -14.00 -17.67
C GLU A 294 3.03 -15.49 -18.05
N GLY A 295 1.99 -16.20 -17.59
CA GLY A 295 1.73 -17.59 -17.97
C GLY A 295 2.71 -18.62 -17.39
N LEU A 296 3.45 -18.27 -16.34
CA LEU A 296 4.31 -19.22 -15.63
C LEU A 296 3.45 -20.27 -14.90
N SER A 297 3.80 -21.53 -15.10
CA SER A 297 3.09 -22.68 -14.53
C SER A 297 3.69 -23.14 -13.20
N ARG A 298 4.96 -22.79 -12.95
CA ARG A 298 5.71 -23.02 -11.71
C ARG A 298 6.75 -21.90 -11.54
N VAL A 299 7.24 -21.72 -10.32
CA VAL A 299 8.38 -20.82 -10.04
C VAL A 299 9.46 -21.63 -9.32
N ASP A 300 10.62 -21.76 -9.98
CA ASP A 300 11.77 -22.49 -9.47
C ASP A 300 12.73 -21.56 -8.69
N HIS A 301 12.78 -20.27 -9.06
CA HIS A 301 13.61 -19.28 -8.37
C HIS A 301 12.92 -17.92 -8.22
N VAL A 302 13.18 -17.25 -7.09
CA VAL A 302 12.90 -15.82 -6.87
C VAL A 302 14.23 -15.13 -6.61
N VAL A 303 14.61 -14.17 -7.45
CA VAL A 303 15.93 -13.53 -7.39
C VAL A 303 15.85 -12.04 -7.66
N LEU A 304 16.83 -11.29 -7.12
CA LEU A 304 16.99 -9.87 -7.40
C LEU A 304 17.93 -9.63 -8.58
N ASN A 305 17.82 -8.49 -9.24
CA ASN A 305 18.84 -8.09 -10.21
C ASN A 305 20.16 -7.75 -9.51
N ASN A 306 21.26 -8.02 -10.21
CA ASN A 306 22.56 -7.51 -9.86
C ASN A 306 22.69 -6.03 -10.25
N LEU A 307 23.64 -5.34 -9.60
CA LEU A 307 24.05 -4.00 -9.97
C LEU A 307 24.57 -3.98 -11.42
N THR A 308 24.08 -3.03 -12.20
CA THR A 308 24.55 -2.75 -13.57
C THR A 308 24.83 -1.26 -13.72
N GLY A 309 25.34 -0.81 -14.87
CA GLY A 309 25.52 0.61 -15.14
C GLY A 309 24.22 1.43 -15.18
N GLN A 310 23.05 0.79 -15.20
CA GLN A 310 21.74 1.44 -15.32
C GLN A 310 20.79 1.16 -14.14
N LEU A 311 21.01 0.08 -13.40
CA LEU A 311 20.12 -0.37 -12.32
C LEU A 311 20.91 -0.71 -11.08
N ALA A 312 20.44 -0.25 -9.92
CA ALA A 312 20.97 -0.65 -8.62
C ALA A 312 20.71 -2.14 -8.38
N GLY A 313 21.57 -2.81 -7.62
CA GLY A 313 21.29 -4.17 -7.17
C GLY A 313 20.03 -4.19 -6.30
N GLY A 314 19.12 -5.14 -6.54
CA GLY A 314 17.88 -5.24 -5.78
C GLY A 314 16.71 -4.37 -6.26
N GLU A 315 16.89 -3.56 -7.30
CA GLU A 315 15.85 -2.68 -7.85
C GLU A 315 14.66 -3.45 -8.47
N LYS A 316 14.92 -4.65 -8.99
CA LYS A 316 13.94 -5.55 -9.60
C LYS A 316 14.00 -6.93 -8.98
N VAL A 317 12.82 -7.52 -8.80
CA VAL A 317 12.64 -8.92 -8.41
C VAL A 317 12.13 -9.72 -9.60
N PHE A 318 12.64 -10.94 -9.75
CA PHE A 318 12.34 -11.86 -10.83
C PHE A 318 11.75 -13.15 -10.26
N VAL A 319 10.73 -13.67 -10.96
CA VAL A 319 10.31 -15.08 -10.84
C VAL A 319 10.82 -15.82 -12.07
N VAL A 320 11.43 -16.98 -11.87
CA VAL A 320 12.05 -17.78 -12.94
C VAL A 320 11.52 -19.20 -12.91
N GLN A 321 11.16 -19.71 -14.09
CA GLN A 321 10.81 -21.10 -14.35
C GLN A 321 11.94 -21.74 -15.17
N GLY A 322 12.58 -22.78 -14.65
CA GLY A 322 13.79 -23.41 -15.17
C GLY A 322 15.03 -23.05 -14.37
N ALA A 323 16.16 -23.71 -14.68
CA ALA A 323 17.44 -23.45 -14.03
C ALA A 323 18.00 -22.09 -14.47
N LEU A 324 18.64 -21.33 -13.56
CA LEU A 324 19.17 -19.98 -13.85
C LEU A 324 20.24 -19.94 -14.96
N ASN A 325 20.89 -21.07 -15.24
CA ASN A 325 21.90 -21.23 -16.29
C ASN A 325 21.34 -21.87 -17.57
N ASP A 326 20.05 -22.18 -17.63
CA ASP A 326 19.38 -22.70 -18.81
C ASP A 326 18.90 -21.54 -19.70
N PRO A 327 19.42 -21.37 -20.93
CA PRO A 327 18.98 -20.30 -21.82
C PRO A 327 17.49 -20.39 -22.19
N ALA A 328 16.84 -21.53 -22.00
CA ALA A 328 15.41 -21.73 -22.22
C ALA A 328 14.54 -21.37 -21.00
N HIS A 329 15.11 -20.86 -19.89
CA HIS A 329 14.32 -20.44 -18.74
C HIS A 329 13.32 -19.34 -19.12
N GLN A 330 12.12 -19.40 -18.51
CA GLN A 330 11.13 -18.33 -18.61
C GLN A 330 11.26 -17.45 -17.38
N ARG A 331 11.11 -16.13 -17.54
CA ARG A 331 11.20 -15.20 -16.42
C ARG A 331 10.21 -14.05 -16.58
N ALA A 332 9.66 -13.63 -15.44
CA ALA A 332 8.91 -12.40 -15.30
C ALA A 332 9.56 -11.54 -14.23
N HIS A 333 9.34 -10.23 -14.29
CA HIS A 333 9.91 -9.31 -13.31
C HIS A 333 9.03 -8.11 -13.03
N MET A 334 9.23 -7.53 -11.85
CA MET A 334 8.63 -6.26 -11.45
C MET A 334 9.60 -5.48 -10.57
N PRO A 335 9.40 -4.15 -10.41
CA PRO A 335 10.14 -3.39 -9.41
C PRO A 335 9.95 -4.02 -8.02
N THR A 336 11.04 -4.19 -7.28
CA THR A 336 10.99 -4.80 -5.93
C THR A 336 10.09 -3.98 -5.00
N VAL A 337 10.10 -2.66 -5.16
CA VAL A 337 9.25 -1.73 -4.40
C VAL A 337 7.76 -1.97 -4.63
N ASP A 338 7.35 -2.21 -5.88
CA ASP A 338 5.94 -2.51 -6.21
C ASP A 338 5.53 -3.85 -5.59
N ALA A 339 6.43 -4.84 -5.60
CA ALA A 339 6.16 -6.16 -5.06
C ALA A 339 5.88 -6.11 -3.56
N VAL A 340 6.64 -5.31 -2.80
CA VAL A 340 6.50 -5.21 -1.34
C VAL A 340 5.43 -4.22 -0.87
N GLN A 341 5.06 -3.22 -1.68
CA GLN A 341 4.08 -2.20 -1.30
C GLN A 341 2.64 -2.56 -1.68
N ALA A 342 2.45 -3.42 -2.69
CA ALA A 342 1.12 -3.82 -3.09
C ALA A 342 0.39 -4.56 -1.94
N PRO A 343 -0.83 -4.14 -1.58
CA PRO A 343 -1.65 -4.86 -0.61
C PRO A 343 -1.91 -6.30 -1.05
N GLU A 344 -1.77 -7.25 -0.13
CA GLU A 344 -1.92 -8.68 -0.42
C GLU A 344 -3.29 -9.02 -1.02
N ASN A 345 -4.36 -8.43 -0.47
CA ASN A 345 -5.72 -8.59 -0.96
C ASN A 345 -5.87 -8.15 -2.42
N GLN A 346 -5.26 -7.02 -2.80
CA GLN A 346 -5.29 -6.51 -4.16
C GLN A 346 -4.58 -7.45 -5.14
N SER A 347 -3.45 -8.03 -4.73
CA SER A 347 -2.76 -9.04 -5.54
C SER A 347 -3.57 -10.33 -5.69
N PHE A 348 -4.31 -10.75 -4.65
CA PHE A 348 -5.22 -11.89 -4.75
C PHE A 348 -6.44 -11.64 -5.61
N ASP A 349 -7.03 -10.44 -5.55
CA ASP A 349 -8.12 -10.04 -6.46
C ASP A 349 -7.65 -10.10 -7.92
N ARG A 350 -6.40 -9.69 -8.17
CA ARG A 350 -5.78 -9.80 -9.50
C ARG A 350 -5.61 -11.26 -9.93
N VAL A 351 -5.13 -12.13 -9.05
CA VAL A 351 -5.01 -13.58 -9.30
C VAL A 351 -6.37 -14.19 -9.65
N GLN A 352 -7.42 -13.85 -8.91
CA GLN A 352 -8.77 -14.32 -9.18
C GLN A 352 -9.28 -13.86 -10.55
N ALA A 353 -9.06 -12.59 -10.90
CA ALA A 353 -9.45 -12.06 -12.21
C ALA A 353 -8.70 -12.75 -13.38
N ILE A 354 -7.42 -13.07 -13.19
CA ILE A 354 -6.61 -13.81 -14.17
C ILE A 354 -7.20 -15.22 -14.35
N ASN A 355 -7.51 -15.93 -13.26
CA ASN A 355 -8.11 -17.27 -13.33
C ASN A 355 -9.42 -17.29 -14.10
N GLN A 356 -10.32 -16.35 -13.81
CA GLN A 356 -11.60 -16.26 -14.50
C GLN A 356 -11.41 -16.00 -16.00
N THR A 357 -10.49 -15.09 -16.36
CA THR A 357 -10.19 -14.80 -17.76
C THR A 357 -9.64 -16.05 -18.48
N GLN A 358 -8.72 -16.78 -17.85
CA GLN A 358 -8.14 -18.00 -18.42
C GLN A 358 -9.17 -19.14 -18.55
N ALA A 359 -10.07 -19.30 -17.58
CA ALA A 359 -11.14 -20.29 -17.65
C ALA A 359 -12.08 -20.02 -18.82
N GLN A 360 -12.54 -18.78 -18.99
CA GLN A 360 -13.40 -18.37 -20.10
C GLN A 360 -12.74 -18.56 -21.47
N ALA A 361 -11.45 -18.21 -21.59
CA ALA A 361 -10.70 -18.41 -22.82
C ALA A 361 -10.60 -19.90 -23.21
N ARG A 362 -10.41 -20.79 -22.22
CA ARG A 362 -10.37 -22.25 -22.45
C ARG A 362 -11.73 -22.79 -22.89
N GLU A 363 -12.82 -22.33 -22.28
CA GLU A 363 -14.18 -22.73 -22.68
C GLU A 363 -14.50 -22.31 -24.12
N GLN A 364 -14.11 -21.09 -24.52
CA GLN A 364 -14.29 -20.61 -25.89
C GLN A 364 -13.46 -21.42 -26.90
N GLN A 365 -12.20 -21.74 -26.58
CA GLN A 365 -11.36 -22.58 -27.42
C GLN A 365 -11.95 -23.98 -27.60
N GLN A 366 -12.43 -24.60 -26.52
CA GLN A 366 -13.08 -25.92 -26.58
C GLN A 366 -14.36 -25.90 -27.43
N ALA A 367 -15.17 -24.83 -27.34
CA ALA A 367 -16.35 -24.68 -28.19
C ALA A 367 -16.00 -24.53 -29.68
N LEU A 368 -14.92 -23.81 -30.01
CA LEU A 368 -14.40 -23.70 -31.38
C LEU A 368 -13.84 -25.03 -31.91
N GLU A 369 -13.17 -25.82 -31.07
CA GLU A 369 -12.66 -27.13 -31.47
C GLU A 369 -13.80 -28.14 -31.70
N GLN A 370 -14.81 -28.14 -30.83
CA GLN A 370 -16.00 -29.01 -31.00
C GLN A 370 -16.79 -28.65 -32.25
N SER A 371 -16.95 -27.37 -32.56
CA SER A 371 -17.63 -26.95 -33.80
C SER A 371 -16.84 -27.32 -35.07
N GLN A 372 -15.51 -27.23 -35.05
CA GLN A 372 -14.66 -27.69 -36.17
C GLN A 372 -14.67 -29.22 -36.35
N GLN A 373 -14.74 -29.99 -35.26
CA GLN A 373 -14.87 -31.45 -35.31
C GLN A 373 -16.26 -31.90 -35.80
N ALA A 374 -17.33 -31.17 -35.46
CA ALA A 374 -18.67 -31.45 -35.96
C ALA A 374 -18.82 -31.22 -37.48
N VAL A 375 -18.11 -30.24 -38.03
CA VAL A 375 -18.10 -29.94 -39.48
C VAL A 375 -17.25 -30.95 -40.27
N THR A 376 -16.21 -31.55 -39.67
CA THR A 376 -15.37 -32.55 -40.34
C THR A 376 -15.98 -33.96 -40.38
N GLN A 377 -16.91 -34.30 -39.47
CA GLN A 377 -17.65 -35.58 -39.53
C GLN A 377 -18.86 -35.57 -40.46
N THR A 378 -19.25 -34.42 -41.02
CA THR A 378 -20.41 -34.29 -41.95
C THR A 378 -20.01 -34.15 -43.43
N GLY A 379 -18.75 -34.45 -43.78
CA GLY A 379 -18.30 -34.51 -45.18
C GLY A 379 -18.94 -35.68 -45.96
N PRO A 380 -19.27 -35.51 -47.26
CA PRO A 380 -20.06 -36.48 -48.01
C PRO A 380 -19.35 -37.83 -48.16
N SER A 381 -20.03 -38.90 -47.75
CA SER A 381 -19.62 -40.27 -48.01
C SER A 381 -19.71 -40.53 -49.51
N ILE A 382 -18.57 -40.50 -50.22
CA ILE A 382 -18.50 -40.98 -51.60
C ILE A 382 -18.61 -42.50 -51.54
N ALA A 383 -19.84 -43.00 -51.71
CA ALA A 383 -20.10 -44.40 -52.01
C ALA A 383 -19.44 -44.74 -53.35
N ARG A 384 -18.66 -45.83 -53.34
CA ARG A 384 -17.90 -46.33 -54.49
C ARG A 384 -18.66 -47.46 -55.18
#